data_AF-A0A1F3YBV9-F1
#
_entry.id   AF-A0A1F3YBV9-F1
#
_cell.length_a   1.000
_cell.length_b   1.000
_cell.length_c   1.000
_cell.angle_alpha   90.00
_cell.angle_beta   90.00
_cell.angle_gamma   90.00
#
_symmetry.space_group_name_H-M   'P 1'
#
loop_
_entity.id
_entity.type
_entity.pdbx_description
1 polymer ?
#
loop_
_entity_poly.entity_id
_entity_poly.type
_entity_poly.pdbx_seq_one_letter_code
_entity_poly.pdbx_strand_id
1 'polypeptide(L)'
;MVNSTRFDFRSFAKTRRALLSAFLLLFCAFSNSAHATSELDRKYALESVGLLRSLDNVDGLFADYVASAYRDYFSRQSRFKLQDLSKADDVLARAKLPYGKIIYDREILSQLARATRAESIIRTAIQKEGKQYRFTLEWLLSPQMELLSSDRFVLQESSEKGGKETLQTEESGALGLGDLRGSLDQALDRMISKVPFVAQVTGRDNQSVTIDIGANADIKRGDTLLIATLDEVKKHPLLKSVVDWRLSSVGRVEIEEADERIAFGKVIEEEPGRKIGRYQKVVQIMPLPVGPAARSAARPAAEEEALDEPPRLGWISGGLGAGSFTRQLSSESSGLSGTGLFLIPRADLQLWLNREWFTEFGFGYGFSSYSQNDLATGAATAAGSVSASMSAWRFNLGYSYLVNGNFFGPKGWVRMGYQSATYTFPVSVTEQTTPIGFKAFFFGVGGDLPIRSNWSATLNLDFGLLPSAAETTNVSGSVNSSSQVSFFMGALYRYAPKIAIRGGLEITANNAEFQDGATLSQKTVTFAPSLIYYF
;
A
#
# COMPACT_ATOMS: atom_id res chain seq x y z
N MET A 1 9.08 -63.70 -36.75
CA MET A 1 9.89 -62.89 -35.82
C MET A 1 9.57 -61.42 -36.07
N VAL A 2 8.72 -60.82 -35.25
CA VAL A 2 8.29 -59.42 -35.37
C VAL A 2 8.68 -58.73 -34.06
N ASN A 3 9.69 -57.86 -34.12
CA ASN A 3 10.14 -57.06 -32.97
C ASN A 3 9.30 -55.78 -32.91
N SER A 4 8.55 -55.61 -31.83
CA SER A 4 7.84 -54.37 -31.50
C SER A 4 8.64 -53.57 -30.47
N THR A 5 9.28 -52.49 -30.92
CA THR A 5 9.88 -51.47 -30.06
C THR A 5 8.78 -50.54 -29.53
N ARG A 6 8.45 -50.67 -28.24
CA ARG A 6 7.59 -49.72 -27.52
C ARG A 6 8.39 -48.46 -27.17
N PHE A 7 7.91 -47.31 -27.65
CA PHE A 7 8.43 -45.98 -27.31
C PHE A 7 7.76 -45.52 -26.01
N ASP A 8 8.55 -45.30 -24.96
CA ASP A 8 8.05 -44.98 -23.61
C ASP A 8 7.84 -43.46 -23.43
N PHE A 9 6.58 -43.04 -23.48
CA PHE A 9 6.15 -41.63 -23.39
C PHE A 9 6.14 -41.07 -21.95
N ARG A 10 6.49 -41.87 -20.92
CA ARG A 10 6.38 -41.45 -19.51
C ARG A 10 7.50 -40.50 -19.03
N SER A 11 8.59 -40.34 -19.79
CA SER A 11 9.75 -39.53 -19.38
C SER A 11 9.57 -38.01 -19.63
N PHE A 12 8.78 -37.61 -20.62
CA PHE A 12 8.71 -36.21 -21.07
C PHE A 12 7.85 -35.27 -20.20
N ALA A 13 6.98 -35.82 -19.34
CA ALA A 13 6.07 -35.02 -18.50
C ALA A 13 6.73 -34.53 -17.19
N LYS A 14 7.77 -35.20 -16.68
CA LYS A 14 8.45 -34.83 -15.44
C LYS A 14 9.39 -33.62 -15.62
N THR A 15 10.01 -33.48 -16.79
CA THR A 15 10.98 -32.40 -17.08
C THR A 15 10.32 -31.03 -17.32
N ARG A 16 9.09 -30.98 -17.86
CA ARG A 16 8.37 -29.71 -18.08
C ARG A 16 7.91 -29.03 -16.79
N ARG A 17 7.59 -29.79 -15.73
CA ARG A 17 7.15 -29.21 -14.45
C ARG A 17 8.30 -28.57 -13.68
N ALA A 18 9.49 -29.18 -13.68
CA ALA A 18 10.66 -28.62 -13.02
C ALA A 18 11.15 -27.30 -13.67
N LEU A 19 11.07 -27.21 -15.00
CA LEU A 19 11.53 -26.04 -15.75
C LEU A 19 10.59 -24.82 -15.60
N LEU A 20 9.28 -25.05 -15.48
CA LEU A 20 8.31 -23.97 -15.24
C LEU A 20 8.39 -23.41 -13.81
N SER A 21 8.67 -24.26 -12.82
CA SER A 21 8.88 -23.84 -11.42
C SER A 21 10.15 -23.01 -11.25
N ALA A 22 11.23 -23.37 -11.97
CA ALA A 22 12.48 -22.59 -11.96
C ALA A 22 12.33 -21.22 -12.64
N PHE A 23 11.52 -21.12 -13.70
CA PHE A 23 11.31 -19.87 -14.44
C PHE A 23 10.48 -18.84 -13.66
N LEU A 24 9.55 -19.29 -12.79
CA LEU A 24 8.70 -18.43 -11.98
C LEU A 24 9.43 -17.88 -10.74
N LEU A 25 10.37 -18.63 -10.17
CA LEU A 25 11.25 -18.16 -9.09
C LEU A 25 12.27 -17.12 -9.56
N LEU A 26 12.69 -17.15 -10.82
CA LEU A 26 13.67 -16.20 -11.35
C LEU A 26 13.09 -14.80 -11.64
N PHE A 27 11.78 -14.70 -11.94
CA PHE A 27 11.16 -13.40 -12.23
C PHE A 27 10.82 -12.57 -10.98
N CYS A 28 10.70 -13.18 -9.80
CA CYS A 28 10.45 -12.45 -8.56
C CYS A 28 11.72 -11.84 -7.93
N ALA A 29 12.91 -12.20 -8.40
CA ALA A 29 14.18 -11.77 -7.81
C ALA A 29 14.78 -10.48 -8.42
N PHE A 30 14.18 -9.91 -9.48
CA PHE A 30 14.72 -8.76 -10.20
C PHE A 30 13.77 -7.57 -10.33
N SER A 31 12.87 -7.34 -9.36
CA SER A 31 12.32 -6.00 -9.18
C SER A 31 13.40 -5.12 -8.56
N ASN A 32 14.30 -4.59 -9.42
CA ASN A 32 15.13 -3.46 -9.07
C ASN A 32 14.19 -2.37 -8.59
N SER A 33 14.22 -2.12 -7.28
CA SER A 33 13.48 -1.01 -6.70
C SER A 33 14.03 0.23 -7.37
N ALA A 34 13.24 0.86 -8.25
CA ALA A 34 13.61 2.12 -8.86
C ALA A 34 13.73 3.13 -7.71
N HIS A 35 14.95 3.32 -7.24
CA HIS A 35 15.22 4.19 -6.10
C HIS A 35 14.93 5.62 -6.54
N ALA A 36 14.22 6.36 -5.67
CA ALA A 36 13.97 7.77 -5.84
C ALA A 36 15.28 8.51 -6.10
N THR A 37 15.29 9.40 -7.09
CA THR A 37 16.50 10.13 -7.48
C THR A 37 16.49 11.51 -6.84
N SER A 38 17.57 11.87 -6.15
CA SER A 38 17.75 13.19 -5.54
C SER A 38 17.70 14.34 -6.56
N GLU A 39 17.78 14.04 -7.86
CA GLU A 39 17.65 15.00 -8.95
C GLU A 39 16.25 15.61 -9.03
N LEU A 40 15.20 14.83 -8.79
CA LEU A 40 13.83 15.34 -8.79
C LEU A 40 13.60 16.29 -7.61
N ASP A 41 14.03 15.90 -6.42
CA ASP A 41 13.97 16.77 -5.22
C ASP A 41 14.65 18.12 -5.46
N ARG A 42 15.85 18.10 -6.07
CA ARG A 42 16.59 19.31 -6.44
C ARG A 42 15.90 20.12 -7.52
N LYS A 43 15.33 19.47 -8.55
CA LYS A 43 14.63 20.15 -9.64
C LYS A 43 13.41 20.91 -9.13
N TYR A 44 12.72 20.38 -8.12
CA TYR A 44 11.51 20.97 -7.52
C TYR A 44 11.78 21.56 -6.13
N ALA A 45 12.92 22.23 -5.95
CA ALA A 45 13.25 22.91 -4.69
C ALA A 45 12.27 24.05 -4.37
N LEU A 46 12.02 24.93 -5.34
CA LEU A 46 11.07 26.05 -5.24
C LEU A 46 11.43 27.05 -4.12
N GLU A 47 12.72 27.19 -3.80
CA GLU A 47 13.23 28.08 -2.75
C GLU A 47 13.02 29.54 -3.10
N SER A 48 13.15 29.88 -4.39
CA SER A 48 13.12 31.26 -4.84
C SER A 48 12.04 31.51 -5.88
N VAL A 49 11.31 32.61 -5.68
CA VAL A 49 10.20 33.04 -6.52
C VAL A 49 10.51 34.42 -7.06
N GLY A 50 10.57 34.55 -8.39
CA GLY A 50 10.61 35.83 -9.08
C GLY A 50 9.20 36.29 -9.43
N LEU A 51 8.90 37.58 -9.23
CA LEU A 51 7.61 38.17 -9.59
C LEU A 51 7.80 39.06 -10.82
N LEU A 52 7.16 38.71 -11.94
CA LEU A 52 7.14 39.59 -13.10
C LEU A 52 6.16 40.74 -12.89
N ARG A 53 6.46 41.90 -13.50
CA ARG A 53 5.47 42.95 -13.66
C ARG A 53 4.23 42.39 -14.38
N SER A 54 3.05 42.63 -13.81
CA SER A 54 1.81 42.12 -14.40
C SER A 54 1.57 42.73 -15.79
N LEU A 55 1.13 41.91 -16.74
CA LEU A 55 0.64 42.38 -18.01
C LEU A 55 -0.78 42.90 -17.83
N ASP A 56 -0.95 44.19 -18.03
CA ASP A 56 -2.23 44.87 -17.86
C ASP A 56 -2.64 45.55 -19.16
N ASN A 57 -3.89 45.36 -19.58
CA ASN A 57 -4.48 46.04 -20.73
C ASN A 57 -5.29 47.30 -20.35
N VAL A 58 -5.25 47.73 -19.08
CA VAL A 58 -5.89 48.96 -18.59
C VAL A 58 -4.89 50.00 -18.09
N ASP A 59 -3.94 50.33 -18.97
CA ASP A 59 -2.95 51.40 -18.74
C ASP A 59 -2.07 51.22 -17.50
N GLY A 60 -1.90 49.97 -17.03
CA GLY A 60 -1.05 49.64 -15.90
C GLY A 60 -1.64 50.00 -14.53
N LEU A 61 -2.95 50.30 -14.46
CA LEU A 61 -3.65 50.67 -13.23
C LEU A 61 -3.40 49.69 -12.07
N PHE A 62 -3.33 48.39 -12.38
CA PHE A 62 -3.19 47.36 -11.36
C PHE A 62 -1.76 46.89 -11.12
N ALA A 63 -0.79 47.31 -11.95
CA ALA A 63 0.53 46.70 -11.95
C ALA A 63 1.28 46.88 -10.63
N ASP A 64 1.31 48.11 -10.11
CA ASP A 64 1.98 48.41 -8.85
C ASP A 64 1.22 47.83 -7.66
N TYR A 65 -0.11 47.76 -7.77
CA TYR A 65 -0.96 47.16 -6.74
C TYR A 65 -0.72 45.66 -6.59
N VAL A 66 -0.72 44.92 -7.71
CA VAL A 66 -0.43 43.47 -7.73
C VAL A 66 0.99 43.20 -7.22
N ALA A 67 1.98 44.00 -7.64
CA ALA A 67 3.35 43.86 -7.17
C ALA A 67 3.47 44.07 -5.65
N SER A 68 2.78 45.09 -5.11
CA SER A 68 2.72 45.35 -3.66
C SER A 68 2.04 44.20 -2.92
N ALA A 69 0.89 43.74 -3.39
CA ALA A 69 0.15 42.62 -2.79
C ALA A 69 0.99 41.34 -2.76
N TYR A 70 1.75 41.04 -3.82
CA TYR A 70 2.64 39.88 -3.83
C TYR A 70 3.80 40.01 -2.84
N ARG A 71 4.43 41.18 -2.72
CA ARG A 71 5.48 41.39 -1.72
C ARG A 71 4.96 41.17 -0.31
N ASP A 72 3.77 41.70 -0.01
CA ASP A 72 3.10 41.52 1.28
C ASP A 72 2.65 40.06 1.52
N TYR A 73 2.25 39.34 0.48
CA TYR A 73 1.90 37.93 0.58
C TYR A 73 3.14 37.07 0.88
N PHE A 74 4.19 37.20 0.05
CA PHE A 74 5.40 36.38 0.19
C PHE A 74 6.27 36.77 1.39
N SER A 75 6.15 37.98 1.93
CA SER A 75 6.84 38.35 3.18
C SER A 75 6.34 37.57 4.39
N ARG A 76 5.07 37.11 4.36
CA ARG A 76 4.45 36.26 5.38
C ARG A 76 4.80 34.78 5.21
N GLN A 77 5.25 34.37 4.03
CA GLN A 77 5.56 32.97 3.72
C GLN A 77 7.05 32.69 3.99
N SER A 78 7.37 31.87 5.00
CA SER A 78 8.77 31.54 5.33
C SER A 78 9.48 30.73 4.24
N ARG A 79 8.71 29.92 3.50
CA ARG A 79 9.20 28.98 2.49
C ARG A 79 9.88 29.66 1.29
N PHE A 80 9.43 30.85 0.90
CA PHE A 80 9.82 31.44 -0.38
C PHE A 80 10.75 32.63 -0.19
N LYS A 81 11.90 32.59 -0.85
CA LYS A 81 12.77 33.75 -1.01
C LYS A 81 12.34 34.54 -2.23
N LEU A 82 11.74 35.70 -1.98
CA LEU A 82 11.39 36.63 -3.03
C LEU A 82 12.65 37.16 -3.72
N GLN A 83 12.73 37.01 -5.04
CA GLN A 83 13.78 37.60 -5.87
C GLN A 83 13.28 38.88 -6.50
N ASP A 84 14.05 39.96 -6.36
CA ASP A 84 13.73 41.23 -7.00
C ASP A 84 14.05 41.17 -8.50
N LEU A 85 13.01 41.30 -9.32
CA LEU A 85 13.13 41.34 -10.79
C LEU A 85 13.11 42.77 -11.34
N SER A 86 13.10 43.81 -10.51
CA SER A 86 13.02 45.23 -10.94
C SER A 86 14.03 45.61 -12.02
N LYS A 87 15.30 45.22 -11.83
CA LYS A 87 16.37 45.47 -12.81
C LYS A 87 16.13 44.79 -14.14
N ALA A 88 15.52 43.62 -14.12
CA ALA A 88 15.21 42.90 -15.33
C ALA A 88 13.97 43.47 -16.01
N ASP A 89 12.97 43.91 -15.25
CA ASP A 89 11.82 44.62 -15.78
C ASP A 89 12.25 45.87 -16.56
N ASP A 90 13.25 46.62 -16.09
CA ASP A 90 13.83 47.76 -16.82
C ASP A 90 14.44 47.36 -18.17
N VAL A 91 15.09 46.19 -18.22
CA VAL A 91 15.69 45.66 -19.45
C VAL A 91 14.59 45.16 -20.41
N LEU A 92 13.59 44.46 -19.88
CA LEU A 92 12.44 43.98 -20.66
C LEU A 92 11.59 45.14 -21.18
N ALA A 93 11.46 46.22 -20.42
CA ALA A 93 10.75 47.43 -20.84
C ALA A 93 11.48 48.21 -21.95
N ARG A 94 12.82 48.14 -22.00
CA ARG A 94 13.63 48.75 -23.08
C ARG A 94 13.72 47.88 -24.33
N ALA A 95 13.28 46.63 -24.28
CA ALA A 95 13.33 45.73 -25.42
C ALA A 95 12.39 46.25 -26.54
N LYS A 96 12.81 46.09 -27.80
CA LYS A 96 11.99 46.46 -28.97
C LYS A 96 10.72 45.61 -29.12
N LEU A 97 10.67 44.45 -28.46
CA LEU A 97 9.51 43.56 -28.49
C LEU A 97 8.45 44.06 -27.51
N PRO A 98 7.16 44.02 -27.87
CA PRO A 98 6.09 44.32 -26.94
C PRO A 98 6.16 43.41 -25.71
N TYR A 99 6.05 43.98 -24.51
CA TYR A 99 6.13 43.26 -23.24
C TYR A 99 5.19 42.04 -23.20
N GLY A 100 3.97 42.19 -23.75
CA GLY A 100 3.01 41.09 -23.85
C GLY A 100 3.49 39.88 -24.65
N LYS A 101 4.45 40.00 -25.57
CA LYS A 101 5.08 38.83 -26.24
C LYS A 101 6.22 38.25 -25.41
N ILE A 102 6.99 39.13 -24.77
CA ILE A 102 8.16 38.77 -23.97
C ILE A 102 7.78 37.87 -22.79
N ILE A 103 6.71 38.22 -22.06
CA ILE A 103 6.32 37.46 -20.87
C ILE A 103 5.86 36.02 -21.18
N TYR A 104 5.56 35.70 -22.44
CA TYR A 104 5.18 34.34 -22.88
C TYR A 104 6.33 33.60 -23.56
N ASP A 105 7.45 34.27 -23.84
CA ASP A 105 8.63 33.67 -24.45
C ASP A 105 9.41 32.85 -23.39
N ARG A 106 9.44 31.53 -23.60
CA ARG A 106 10.09 30.59 -22.67
C ARG A 106 11.60 30.80 -22.60
N GLU A 107 12.25 31.18 -23.69
CA GLU A 107 13.70 31.34 -23.72
C GLU A 107 14.12 32.58 -22.94
N ILE A 108 13.41 33.70 -23.15
CA ILE A 108 13.65 34.94 -22.42
C ILE A 108 13.40 34.73 -20.93
N LEU A 109 12.27 34.12 -20.56
CA LEU A 109 11.98 33.82 -19.16
C LEU A 109 13.02 32.88 -18.54
N SER A 110 13.49 31.87 -19.27
CA SER A 110 14.55 30.96 -18.80
C SER A 110 15.86 31.70 -18.53
N GLN A 111 16.27 32.59 -19.44
CA GLN A 111 17.45 33.43 -19.27
C GLN A 111 17.29 34.38 -18.08
N LEU A 112 16.11 34.99 -17.95
CA LEU A 112 15.75 35.85 -16.85
C LEU A 112 15.85 35.13 -15.49
N ALA A 113 15.20 33.97 -15.37
CA ALA A 113 15.22 33.16 -14.16
C ALA A 113 16.65 32.76 -13.75
N ARG A 114 17.50 32.43 -14.73
CA ARG A 114 18.92 32.14 -14.49
C ARG A 114 19.70 33.39 -14.04
N ALA A 115 19.45 34.53 -14.67
CA ALA A 115 20.12 35.79 -14.35
C ALA A 115 19.78 36.28 -12.93
N THR A 116 18.53 36.12 -12.50
CA THR A 116 18.07 36.52 -11.16
C THR A 116 18.15 35.40 -10.12
N ARG A 117 18.60 34.21 -10.52
CA ARG A 117 18.61 32.99 -9.67
C ARG A 117 17.24 32.69 -9.08
N ALA A 118 16.17 32.93 -9.83
CA ALA A 118 14.82 32.53 -9.49
C ALA A 118 14.58 31.09 -9.98
N GLU A 119 14.22 30.20 -9.07
CA GLU A 119 13.85 28.82 -9.40
C GLU A 119 12.45 28.72 -10.00
N SER A 120 11.58 29.66 -9.65
CA SER A 120 10.25 29.77 -10.21
C SER A 120 9.88 31.22 -10.46
N ILE A 121 8.94 31.45 -11.37
CA ILE A 121 8.45 32.77 -11.75
C ILE A 121 6.92 32.78 -11.64
N ILE A 122 6.36 33.81 -11.03
CA ILE A 122 4.92 34.08 -11.09
C ILE A 122 4.70 35.24 -12.05
N ARG A 123 3.75 35.04 -12.97
CA ARG A 123 3.28 36.07 -13.88
C ARG A 123 1.78 36.24 -13.79
N THR A 124 1.33 37.47 -14.00
CA THR A 124 -0.08 37.85 -13.89
C THR A 124 -0.50 38.57 -15.14
N ALA A 125 -1.59 38.10 -15.76
CA ALA A 125 -2.23 38.77 -16.88
C ALA A 125 -3.60 39.30 -16.45
N ILE A 126 -3.85 40.57 -16.75
CA ILE A 126 -5.06 41.31 -16.40
C ILE A 126 -5.74 41.73 -17.70
N GLN A 127 -7.01 41.36 -17.83
CA GLN A 127 -7.80 41.63 -19.02
C GLN A 127 -9.13 42.27 -18.63
N LYS A 128 -9.42 43.47 -19.14
CA LYS A 128 -10.76 44.06 -19.05
C LYS A 128 -11.71 43.43 -20.08
N GLU A 129 -12.80 42.87 -19.59
CA GLU A 129 -13.91 42.29 -20.36
C GLU A 129 -15.21 43.01 -19.97
N GLY A 130 -15.52 44.09 -20.68
CA GLY A 130 -16.68 44.93 -20.34
C GLY A 130 -16.51 45.63 -18.99
N LYS A 131 -17.40 45.34 -18.03
CA LYS A 131 -17.37 45.86 -16.65
C LYS A 131 -16.68 44.92 -15.67
N GLN A 132 -15.86 44.00 -16.16
CA GLN A 132 -15.17 43.00 -15.34
C GLN A 132 -13.68 42.99 -15.69
N TYR A 133 -12.85 42.76 -14.69
CA TYR A 133 -11.41 42.58 -14.80
C TYR A 133 -11.08 41.12 -14.50
N ARG A 134 -10.56 40.40 -15.48
CA ARG A 134 -10.12 39.01 -15.32
C ARG A 134 -8.63 38.99 -14.98
N PHE A 135 -8.30 38.39 -13.85
CA PHE A 135 -6.92 38.14 -13.40
C PHE A 135 -6.57 36.68 -13.66
N THR A 136 -5.47 36.43 -14.35
CA THR A 136 -4.92 35.08 -14.59
C THR A 136 -3.52 35.01 -14.01
N LEU A 137 -3.34 34.16 -13.01
CA LEU A 137 -2.07 33.95 -12.31
C LEU A 137 -1.47 32.62 -12.81
N GLU A 138 -0.20 32.64 -13.18
CA GLU A 138 0.52 31.46 -13.63
C GLU A 138 1.87 31.34 -12.91
N TRP A 139 2.12 30.17 -12.33
CA TRP A 139 3.37 29.84 -11.65
C TRP A 139 4.20 28.88 -12.50
N LEU A 140 5.37 29.34 -12.92
CA LEU A 140 6.26 28.66 -13.87
C LEU A 140 7.54 28.18 -13.17
N LEU A 141 7.98 26.97 -13.46
CA LEU A 141 9.24 26.38 -12.98
C LEU A 141 10.38 26.59 -13.98
N SER A 142 11.50 27.12 -13.50
CA SER A 142 12.77 27.25 -14.24
C SER A 142 13.52 25.91 -14.28
N PRO A 143 14.32 25.60 -15.32
CA PRO A 143 14.60 26.43 -16.51
C PRO A 143 13.62 26.23 -17.68
N GLN A 144 12.81 25.18 -17.69
CA GLN A 144 11.96 24.86 -18.86
C GLN A 144 10.67 25.70 -18.95
N MET A 145 10.40 26.54 -17.95
CA MET A 145 9.16 27.31 -17.82
C MET A 145 7.93 26.40 -17.85
N GLU A 146 8.01 25.29 -17.09
CA GLU A 146 6.91 24.34 -16.93
C GLU A 146 5.83 24.97 -16.04
N LEU A 147 4.57 24.89 -16.45
CA LEU A 147 3.46 25.41 -15.64
C LEU A 147 3.23 24.50 -14.43
N LEU A 148 3.52 25.00 -13.23
CA LEU A 148 3.26 24.28 -11.97
C LEU A 148 1.78 24.35 -11.64
N SER A 149 1.22 25.56 -11.65
CA SER A 149 -0.15 25.83 -11.28
C SER A 149 -0.61 27.13 -11.92
N SER A 150 -1.91 27.21 -12.19
CA SER A 150 -2.58 28.45 -12.58
C SER A 150 -3.88 28.61 -11.79
N ASP A 151 -4.26 29.87 -11.57
CA ASP A 151 -5.57 30.23 -11.03
C ASP A 151 -6.10 31.48 -11.74
N ARG A 152 -7.42 31.66 -11.69
CA ARG A 152 -8.10 32.81 -12.29
C ARG A 152 -9.23 33.30 -11.39
N PHE A 153 -9.41 34.61 -11.34
CA PHE A 153 -10.57 35.22 -10.71
C PHE A 153 -11.00 36.47 -11.48
N VAL A 154 -12.22 36.94 -11.20
CA VAL A 154 -12.84 38.07 -11.89
C VAL A 154 -13.26 39.10 -10.84
N LEU A 155 -12.82 40.34 -11.02
CA LEU A 155 -13.23 41.49 -10.23
C LEU A 155 -14.27 42.28 -11.01
N GLN A 156 -15.44 42.54 -10.42
CA GLN A 156 -16.48 43.33 -11.07
C GLN A 156 -16.27 44.82 -10.77
N GLU A 157 -16.27 45.65 -11.81
CA GLU A 157 -16.27 47.10 -11.67
C GLU A 157 -17.57 47.49 -10.96
N SER A 158 -17.46 48.13 -9.80
CA SER A 158 -18.62 48.59 -9.03
C SER A 158 -19.37 49.62 -9.87
N SER A 159 -20.36 49.17 -10.64
CA SER A 159 -21.20 50.03 -11.46
C SER A 159 -21.95 50.94 -10.49
N GLU A 160 -21.55 52.22 -10.47
CA GLU A 160 -22.17 53.35 -9.76
C GLU A 160 -23.51 52.99 -9.14
N LYS A 161 -23.50 52.62 -7.85
CA LYS A 161 -24.72 52.68 -7.06
C LYS A 161 -25.03 54.16 -6.89
N GLY A 162 -25.86 54.70 -7.79
CA GLY A 162 -26.54 55.98 -7.66
C GLY A 162 -27.55 55.96 -6.50
N GLY A 163 -27.06 55.79 -5.27
CA GLY A 163 -27.84 55.80 -4.05
C GLY A 163 -27.12 56.65 -3.02
N LYS A 164 -27.69 57.82 -2.75
CA LYS A 164 -27.19 58.86 -1.83
C LYS A 164 -26.71 58.30 -0.49
N GLU A 165 -25.54 58.80 -0.11
CA GLU A 165 -25.15 59.20 1.25
C GLU A 165 -25.44 58.20 2.37
N THR A 166 -24.44 57.39 2.68
CA THR A 166 -24.13 57.12 4.09
C THR A 166 -22.62 57.28 4.26
N LEU A 167 -22.23 58.52 4.52
CA LEU A 167 -20.89 58.95 4.89
C LEU A 167 -20.54 58.37 6.27
N GLN A 168 -19.91 57.20 6.32
CA GLN A 168 -18.98 56.87 7.39
C GLN A 168 -17.75 56.17 6.78
N THR A 169 -16.75 57.01 6.51
CA THR A 169 -15.34 56.80 6.80
C THR A 169 -14.81 55.37 6.74
N GLU A 170 -14.51 54.87 5.54
CA GLU A 170 -13.45 53.87 5.36
C GLU A 170 -12.63 54.21 4.11
N GLU A 171 -11.31 54.32 4.28
CA GLU A 171 -10.30 54.67 3.27
C GLU A 171 -10.10 53.58 2.19
N SER A 172 -11.14 52.81 1.88
CA SER A 172 -11.15 51.82 0.83
C SER A 172 -11.55 52.50 -0.49
N GLY A 173 -10.55 53.06 -1.18
CA GLY A 173 -10.69 53.84 -2.39
C GLY A 173 -11.60 53.22 -3.47
N ALA A 174 -12.18 54.11 -4.27
CA ALA A 174 -13.28 53.96 -5.24
C ALA A 174 -13.19 52.85 -6.32
N LEU A 175 -12.23 51.93 -6.23
CA LEU A 175 -12.04 50.80 -7.14
C LEU A 175 -12.27 49.42 -6.48
N GLY A 176 -12.75 49.36 -5.23
CA GLY A 176 -12.91 48.09 -4.51
C GLY A 176 -11.56 47.39 -4.30
N LEU A 177 -10.48 48.15 -4.11
CA LEU A 177 -9.12 47.62 -4.02
C LEU A 177 -8.95 46.62 -2.87
N GLY A 178 -9.66 46.80 -1.75
CA GLY A 178 -9.66 45.84 -0.65
C GLY A 178 -10.06 44.42 -1.09
N ASP A 179 -11.07 44.32 -1.95
CA ASP A 179 -11.55 43.05 -2.50
C ASP A 179 -10.52 42.41 -3.43
N LEU A 180 -9.73 43.24 -4.15
CA LEU A 180 -8.67 42.76 -5.04
C LEU A 180 -7.54 42.07 -4.27
N ARG A 181 -7.04 42.67 -3.18
CA ARG A 181 -5.99 42.05 -2.35
C ARG A 181 -6.45 40.73 -1.75
N GLY A 182 -7.66 40.69 -1.19
CA GLY A 182 -8.22 39.45 -0.67
C GLY A 182 -8.37 38.37 -1.74
N SER A 183 -8.81 38.75 -2.94
CA SER A 183 -8.94 37.83 -4.08
C SER A 183 -7.58 37.30 -4.58
N LEU A 184 -6.55 38.15 -4.59
CA LEU A 184 -5.17 37.76 -4.92
C LEU A 184 -4.60 36.79 -3.89
N ASP A 185 -4.73 37.08 -2.59
CA ASP A 185 -4.28 36.21 -1.51
C ASP A 185 -4.93 34.81 -1.63
N GLN A 186 -6.26 34.76 -1.81
CA GLN A 186 -6.97 33.50 -2.01
C GLN A 186 -6.53 32.74 -3.28
N ALA A 187 -6.25 33.47 -4.36
CA ALA A 187 -5.78 32.85 -5.60
C ALA A 187 -4.37 32.26 -5.46
N LEU A 188 -3.49 32.96 -4.74
CA LEU A 188 -2.16 32.45 -4.42
C LEU A 188 -2.23 31.23 -3.49
N ASP A 189 -3.09 31.25 -2.47
CA ASP A 189 -3.29 30.10 -1.58
C ASP A 189 -3.77 28.87 -2.35
N ARG A 190 -4.75 29.02 -3.25
CA ARG A 190 -5.22 27.94 -4.15
C ARG A 190 -4.13 27.47 -5.12
N MET A 191 -3.27 28.38 -5.57
CA MET A 191 -2.19 28.04 -6.49
C MET A 191 -1.07 27.25 -5.78
N ILE A 192 -0.69 27.68 -4.57
CA ILE A 192 0.40 27.11 -3.76
C ILE A 192 -0.01 25.78 -3.11
N SER A 193 -1.26 25.66 -2.65
CA SER A 193 -1.79 24.41 -2.06
C SER A 193 -1.77 23.20 -3.01
N LYS A 194 -1.59 23.39 -4.32
CA LYS A 194 -1.37 22.28 -5.27
C LYS A 194 0.02 21.63 -5.15
N VAL A 195 0.92 22.22 -4.36
CA VAL A 195 2.23 21.65 -4.05
C VAL A 195 2.15 20.95 -2.69
N PRO A 196 2.28 19.61 -2.62
CA PRO A 196 1.92 18.80 -1.44
C PRO A 196 3.03 18.74 -0.38
N PHE A 197 3.83 19.79 -0.28
CA PHE A 197 4.87 19.92 0.73
C PHE A 197 4.99 21.37 1.17
N VAL A 198 5.30 21.57 2.44
CA VAL A 198 5.29 22.88 3.11
C VAL A 198 6.70 23.48 3.17
N ALA A 199 7.70 22.62 3.22
CA ALA A 199 9.11 23.00 3.37
C ALA A 199 10.02 21.92 2.78
N GLN A 200 11.33 22.10 2.92
CA GLN A 200 12.35 21.17 2.50
C GLN A 200 13.64 21.28 3.34
N VAL A 201 14.44 20.22 3.27
CA VAL A 201 15.71 20.12 3.97
C VAL A 201 16.78 20.92 3.23
N THR A 202 17.34 21.96 3.85
CA THR A 202 18.38 22.81 3.25
C THR A 202 19.79 22.29 3.53
N GLY A 203 19.97 21.59 4.65
CA GLY A 203 21.26 21.04 5.06
C GLY A 203 21.11 19.85 6.01
N ARG A 204 22.16 19.04 6.10
CA ARG A 204 22.27 17.94 7.07
C ARG A 204 23.70 17.86 7.59
N ASP A 205 23.83 17.75 8.91
CA ASP A 205 25.07 17.44 9.62
C ASP A 205 24.84 16.24 10.54
N ASN A 206 25.34 15.06 10.15
CA ASN A 206 25.18 13.80 10.88
C ASN A 206 23.71 13.49 11.23
N GLN A 207 23.29 13.79 12.47
CA GLN A 207 21.92 13.60 12.99
C GLN A 207 21.10 14.88 13.05
N SER A 208 21.70 16.05 12.80
CA SER A 208 20.99 17.32 12.73
C SER A 208 20.65 17.68 11.29
N VAL A 209 19.46 18.23 11.07
CA VAL A 209 19.02 18.75 9.78
C VAL A 209 18.52 20.19 9.93
N THR A 210 18.76 20.98 8.88
CA THR A 210 18.26 22.35 8.76
C THR A 210 17.13 22.36 7.74
N ILE A 211 16.02 23.01 8.08
CA ILE A 211 14.79 23.00 7.28
C ILE A 211 14.35 24.45 7.06
N ASP A 212 13.89 24.80 5.86
CA ASP A 212 13.43 26.16 5.49
C ASP A 212 12.01 26.50 5.97
N ILE A 213 11.71 26.12 7.21
CA ILE A 213 10.48 26.44 7.92
C ILE A 213 10.81 26.84 9.35
N GLY A 214 10.13 27.85 9.87
CA GLY A 214 10.40 28.40 11.21
C GLY A 214 9.14 28.76 11.97
N ALA A 215 9.30 29.55 13.03
CA ALA A 215 8.23 30.00 13.92
C ALA A 215 7.10 30.75 13.20
N ASN A 216 7.38 31.41 12.06
CA ASN A 216 6.36 32.09 11.26
C ASN A 216 5.32 31.13 10.65
N ALA A 217 5.66 29.83 10.56
CA ALA A 217 4.74 28.78 10.12
C ALA A 217 4.17 27.97 11.31
N ASP A 218 4.18 28.55 12.52
CA ASP A 218 3.71 27.96 13.78
C ASP A 218 4.43 26.65 14.17
N ILE A 219 5.69 26.50 13.74
CA ILE A 219 6.57 25.40 14.15
C ILE A 219 7.12 25.67 15.55
N LYS A 220 7.04 24.66 16.42
CA LYS A 220 7.50 24.71 17.81
C LYS A 220 8.52 23.61 18.08
N ARG A 221 9.34 23.83 19.11
CA ARG A 221 10.25 22.81 19.63
C ARG A 221 9.45 21.57 20.08
N GLY A 222 9.91 20.39 19.67
CA GLY A 222 9.26 19.10 19.91
C GLY A 222 8.29 18.67 18.80
N ASP A 223 7.95 19.54 17.85
CA ASP A 223 7.15 19.14 16.70
C ASP A 223 7.94 18.11 15.87
N THR A 224 7.22 17.10 15.34
CA THR A 224 7.83 16.08 14.48
C THR A 224 7.45 16.31 13.03
N LEU A 225 8.45 16.40 12.15
CA LEU A 225 8.30 16.60 10.73
C LEU A 225 8.47 15.29 9.96
N LEU A 226 7.53 14.99 9.07
CA LEU A 226 7.62 13.87 8.14
C LEU A 226 8.37 14.30 6.88
N ILE A 227 9.53 13.70 6.65
CA ILE A 227 10.38 13.96 5.49
C ILE A 227 10.13 12.91 4.41
N ALA A 228 9.94 13.35 3.17
CA ALA A 228 9.73 12.52 2.00
C ALA A 228 10.63 12.93 0.83
N THR A 229 10.87 11.99 -0.09
CA THR A 229 11.54 12.22 -1.37
C THR A 229 10.54 12.13 -2.51
N LEU A 230 10.76 12.90 -3.56
CA LEU A 230 9.90 12.93 -4.75
C LEU A 230 10.27 11.79 -5.70
N ASP A 231 9.39 10.78 -5.80
CA ASP A 231 9.59 9.62 -6.67
C ASP A 231 9.26 9.96 -8.13
N GLU A 232 8.12 10.63 -8.34
CA GLU A 232 7.55 10.85 -9.67
C GLU A 232 6.70 12.13 -9.69
N VAL A 233 6.78 12.88 -10.79
CA VAL A 233 5.92 14.04 -11.06
C VAL A 233 5.15 13.78 -12.34
N LYS A 234 3.83 13.59 -12.22
CA LYS A 234 2.98 13.34 -13.39
C LYS A 234 2.54 14.65 -14.01
N LYS A 235 2.67 14.71 -15.33
CA LYS A 235 2.32 15.88 -16.14
C LYS A 235 1.13 15.57 -17.03
N HIS A 236 0.28 16.56 -17.23
CA HIS A 236 -0.78 16.47 -18.23
C HIS A 236 -0.15 16.45 -19.64
N PRO A 237 -0.51 15.49 -20.52
CA PRO A 237 0.14 15.35 -21.83
C PRO A 237 -0.03 16.58 -22.73
N LEU A 238 -1.23 17.18 -22.72
CA LEU A 238 -1.54 18.37 -23.53
C LEU A 238 -1.06 19.68 -22.89
N LEU A 239 -1.50 19.96 -21.65
CA LEU A 239 -1.22 21.23 -20.97
C LEU A 239 0.23 21.33 -20.47
N LYS A 240 0.94 20.20 -20.36
CA LYS A 240 2.28 20.10 -19.76
C LYS A 240 2.35 20.63 -18.32
N SER A 241 1.20 20.80 -17.66
CA SER A 241 1.10 21.21 -16.27
C SER A 241 1.33 20.01 -15.35
N VAL A 242 1.87 20.27 -14.17
CA VAL A 242 1.98 19.23 -13.13
C VAL A 242 0.57 18.93 -12.58
N VAL A 243 0.21 17.65 -12.52
CA VAL A 243 -1.12 17.20 -12.06
C VAL A 243 -1.03 16.47 -10.73
N ASP A 244 0.00 15.65 -10.56
CA ASP A 244 0.12 14.75 -9.41
C ASP A 244 1.59 14.58 -9.03
N TRP A 245 1.83 14.41 -7.73
CA TRP A 245 3.15 14.28 -7.12
C TRP A 245 3.17 13.00 -6.31
N ARG A 246 4.11 12.11 -6.62
CA ARG A 246 4.31 10.88 -5.87
C ARG A 246 5.49 11.07 -4.93
N LEU A 247 5.21 11.09 -3.64
CA LEU A 247 6.20 11.22 -2.57
C LEU A 247 6.33 9.88 -1.84
N SER A 248 7.55 9.46 -1.51
CA SER A 248 7.79 8.35 -0.59
C SER A 248 8.45 8.85 0.68
N SER A 249 7.99 8.34 1.83
CA SER A 249 8.58 8.67 3.13
C SER A 249 10.06 8.30 3.14
N VAL A 250 10.86 9.10 3.85
CA VAL A 250 12.29 8.85 4.07
C VAL A 250 12.59 8.74 5.55
N GLY A 251 11.93 9.54 6.38
CA GLY A 251 12.17 9.54 7.81
C GLY A 251 11.43 10.63 8.56
N ARG A 252 11.74 10.76 9.85
CA ARG A 252 11.14 11.72 10.77
C ARG A 252 12.19 12.54 11.49
N VAL A 253 11.89 13.83 11.67
CA VAL A 253 12.77 14.81 12.30
C VAL A 253 12.03 15.49 13.44
N GLU A 254 12.59 15.52 14.64
CA GLU A 254 12.08 16.30 15.77
C GLU A 254 12.71 17.69 15.75
N ILE A 255 11.92 18.75 15.88
CA ILE A 255 12.43 20.11 15.96
C ILE A 255 13.06 20.38 17.32
N GLU A 256 14.35 20.71 17.35
CA GLU A 256 15.08 21.10 18.56
C GLU A 256 14.99 22.61 18.80
N GLU A 257 15.09 23.40 17.73
CA GLU A 257 15.08 24.86 17.75
C GLU A 257 14.41 25.40 16.48
N ALA A 258 13.62 26.47 16.61
CA ALA A 258 12.94 27.12 15.50
C ALA A 258 13.19 28.63 15.55
N ASP A 259 13.91 29.15 14.56
CA ASP A 259 14.04 30.57 14.28
C ASP A 259 12.83 31.06 13.46
N GLU A 260 12.77 32.34 13.08
CA GLU A 260 11.65 32.90 12.32
C GLU A 260 11.39 32.18 10.98
N ARG A 261 12.45 31.79 10.26
CA ARG A 261 12.36 31.22 8.90
C ARG A 261 13.04 29.87 8.71
N ILE A 262 13.80 29.42 9.70
CA ILE A 262 14.60 28.20 9.64
C ILE A 262 14.37 27.43 10.94
N ALA A 263 14.39 26.11 10.87
CA ALA A 263 14.35 25.25 12.05
C ALA A 263 15.48 24.23 11.97
N PHE A 264 16.00 23.88 13.15
CA PHE A 264 16.98 22.85 13.37
C PHE A 264 16.29 21.67 14.04
N GLY A 265 16.46 20.50 13.46
CA GLY A 265 15.85 19.29 13.99
C GLY A 265 16.80 18.11 14.04
N LYS A 266 16.50 17.17 14.92
CA LYS A 266 17.23 15.91 15.08
C LYS A 266 16.49 14.78 14.38
N VAL A 267 17.22 13.98 13.62
CA VAL A 267 16.69 12.79 12.96
C VAL A 267 16.36 11.73 14.01
N ILE A 268 15.07 11.36 14.11
CA ILE A 268 14.59 10.30 15.02
C ILE A 268 14.62 8.95 14.31
N GLU A 269 14.11 8.93 13.08
CA GLU A 269 13.85 7.70 12.33
C GLU A 269 14.23 7.91 10.86
N GLU A 270 14.87 6.91 10.27
CA GLU A 270 15.15 6.84 8.83
C GLU A 270 14.75 5.46 8.31
N GLU A 271 14.17 5.42 7.11
CA GLU A 271 13.91 4.14 6.44
C GLU A 271 15.22 3.41 6.13
N PRO A 272 15.30 2.09 6.33
CA PRO A 272 16.53 1.33 6.13
C PRO A 272 17.04 1.47 4.68
N GLY A 273 18.28 1.96 4.55
CA GLY A 273 18.92 2.20 3.25
C GLY A 273 18.61 3.57 2.63
N ARG A 274 17.78 4.39 3.27
CA ARG A 274 17.52 5.78 2.86
C ARG A 274 18.04 6.73 3.93
N LYS A 275 18.75 7.77 3.50
CA LYS A 275 19.17 8.86 4.39
C LYS A 275 18.42 10.12 4.01
N ILE A 276 18.00 10.87 5.03
CA ILE A 276 17.49 12.22 4.85
C ILE A 276 18.56 13.09 4.19
N GLY A 277 18.25 13.63 3.02
CA GLY A 277 19.18 14.40 2.19
C GLY A 277 18.71 15.83 1.97
N ARG A 278 19.61 16.68 1.47
CA ARG A 278 19.25 18.02 1.02
C ARG A 278 18.19 17.95 -0.10
N TYR A 279 17.30 18.94 -0.11
CA TYR A 279 16.17 19.11 -1.02
C TYR A 279 14.98 18.16 -0.81
N GLN A 280 15.05 17.21 0.12
CA GLN A 280 13.88 16.39 0.46
C GLN A 280 12.79 17.24 1.11
N LYS A 281 11.54 16.81 0.97
CA LYS A 281 10.35 17.61 1.23
C LYS A 281 9.74 17.30 2.59
N VAL A 282 9.28 18.33 3.28
CA VAL A 282 8.45 18.20 4.49
C VAL A 282 6.99 18.13 4.07
N VAL A 283 6.38 16.96 4.27
CA VAL A 283 5.00 16.68 3.83
C VAL A 283 4.00 17.01 4.92
N GLN A 284 4.35 16.74 6.17
CA GLN A 284 3.45 16.88 7.30
C GLN A 284 4.20 17.38 8.53
N ILE A 285 3.57 18.31 9.25
CA ILE A 285 3.97 18.78 10.57
C ILE A 285 3.05 18.07 11.57
N MET A 286 3.61 17.25 12.44
CA MET A 286 2.90 16.64 13.56
C MET A 286 3.21 17.48 14.79
N PRO A 287 2.28 18.35 15.22
CA PRO A 287 2.51 19.16 16.41
C PRO A 287 2.72 18.24 17.60
N LEU A 288 3.64 18.61 18.50
CA LEU A 288 3.78 17.91 19.77
C LEU A 288 2.39 17.88 20.42
N PRO A 289 1.83 16.70 20.76
CA PRO A 289 0.51 16.64 21.39
C PRO A 289 0.56 17.50 22.64
N VAL A 290 -0.14 18.64 22.58
CA VAL A 290 -0.31 19.54 23.72
C VAL A 290 -1.24 18.80 24.66
N GLY A 291 -0.69 17.84 25.40
CA GLY A 291 -1.40 17.18 26.47
C GLY A 291 -1.97 18.28 27.37
N PRO A 292 -3.22 18.14 27.84
CA PRO A 292 -3.77 19.09 28.79
C PRO A 292 -2.78 19.22 29.94
N ALA A 293 -2.22 20.41 30.10
CA ALA A 293 -1.18 20.69 31.07
C ALA A 293 -1.59 20.13 32.44
N ALA A 294 -0.83 19.14 32.91
CA ALA A 294 -0.66 18.78 34.32
C ALA A 294 -1.90 18.95 35.23
N ARG A 295 -2.92 18.09 35.09
CA ARG A 295 -3.87 17.77 36.17
C ARG A 295 -4.73 16.54 35.87
N SER A 296 -4.11 15.37 35.70
CA SER A 296 -4.77 14.11 36.07
C SER A 296 -3.71 13.03 36.21
N ALA A 297 -3.80 12.34 37.33
CA ALA A 297 -3.00 11.22 37.82
C ALA A 297 -2.09 10.51 36.81
N ALA A 298 -0.88 10.19 37.27
CA ALA A 298 -0.02 9.15 36.76
C ALA A 298 -0.80 7.83 36.55
N ARG A 299 -1.44 7.70 35.39
CA ARG A 299 -1.69 6.41 34.78
C ARG A 299 -0.32 6.02 34.20
N PRO A 300 0.29 4.92 34.65
CA PRO A 300 1.64 4.57 34.21
C PRO A 300 1.62 4.42 32.69
N ALA A 301 2.37 5.27 31.99
CA ALA A 301 2.54 5.25 30.53
C ALA A 301 2.98 3.86 30.00
N ALA A 302 3.51 3.01 30.88
CA ALA A 302 3.80 1.61 30.61
C ALA A 302 2.59 0.76 30.17
N GLU A 303 1.35 1.14 30.52
CA GLU A 303 0.16 0.34 30.19
C GLU A 303 -0.38 0.62 28.78
N GLU A 304 -0.17 1.83 28.24
CA GLU A 304 -0.62 2.22 26.90
C GLU A 304 0.40 1.81 25.83
N GLU A 305 1.70 1.85 26.15
CA GLU A 305 2.78 1.35 25.27
C GLU A 305 2.76 -0.19 25.14
N ALA A 306 2.26 -0.91 26.16
CA ALA A 306 2.12 -2.37 26.14
C ALA A 306 1.04 -2.89 25.19
N LEU A 307 0.13 -2.03 24.70
CA LEU A 307 -0.95 -2.43 23.80
C LEU A 307 -0.50 -2.50 22.33
N ASP A 308 0.53 -1.75 21.95
CA ASP A 308 1.05 -1.68 20.58
C ASP A 308 2.27 -2.56 20.32
N GLU A 309 2.78 -3.24 21.35
CA GLU A 309 3.87 -4.19 21.14
C GLU A 309 3.42 -5.35 20.22
N PRO A 310 4.23 -5.69 19.20
CA PRO A 310 3.95 -6.84 18.36
C PRO A 310 3.93 -8.10 19.24
N PRO A 311 3.04 -9.06 18.94
CA PRO A 311 3.03 -10.33 19.66
C PRO A 311 4.40 -10.99 19.54
N ARG A 312 4.79 -11.74 20.58
CA ARG A 312 6.14 -12.31 20.67
C ARG A 312 6.15 -13.83 20.76
N LEU A 313 5.05 -14.44 21.22
CA LEU A 313 5.02 -15.86 21.55
C LEU A 313 4.26 -16.68 20.53
N GLY A 314 3.21 -16.13 19.92
CA GLY A 314 2.47 -16.87 18.92
C GLY A 314 1.03 -16.42 18.75
N TRP A 315 0.20 -17.35 18.28
CA TRP A 315 -1.24 -17.17 18.23
C TRP A 315 -1.97 -18.49 18.40
N ILE A 316 -3.22 -18.37 18.86
CA ILE A 316 -4.20 -19.45 18.88
C ILE A 316 -5.38 -19.03 18.01
N SER A 317 -5.95 -19.99 17.28
CA SER A 317 -7.12 -19.76 16.45
C SER A 317 -8.17 -20.84 16.65
N GLY A 318 -9.43 -20.41 16.66
CA GLY A 318 -10.59 -21.29 16.73
C GLY A 318 -11.58 -20.91 15.63
N GLY A 319 -12.16 -21.90 14.96
CA GLY A 319 -13.07 -21.67 13.85
C GLY A 319 -14.01 -22.83 13.56
N LEU A 320 -14.96 -22.57 12.67
CA LEU A 320 -15.89 -23.56 12.13
C LEU A 320 -15.70 -23.61 10.63
N GLY A 321 -15.23 -24.74 10.11
CA GLY A 321 -15.18 -25.02 8.69
C GLY A 321 -16.50 -25.59 8.19
N ALA A 322 -16.99 -25.13 7.05
CA ALA A 322 -18.10 -25.75 6.33
C ALA A 322 -17.67 -26.06 4.90
N GLY A 323 -18.00 -27.23 4.39
CA GLY A 323 -17.47 -27.66 3.10
C GLY A 323 -18.13 -28.88 2.51
N SER A 324 -17.63 -29.27 1.35
CA SER A 324 -17.99 -30.53 0.71
C SER A 324 -16.84 -31.52 0.80
N PHE A 325 -17.23 -32.78 0.79
CA PHE A 325 -16.33 -33.92 0.69
C PHE A 325 -16.78 -34.78 -0.47
N THR A 326 -15.82 -35.35 -1.17
CA THR A 326 -16.04 -36.27 -2.27
C THR A 326 -15.13 -37.46 -2.07
N ARG A 327 -15.71 -38.67 -2.14
CA ARG A 327 -15.00 -39.94 -2.14
C ARG A 327 -15.29 -40.63 -3.45
N GLN A 328 -14.26 -41.02 -4.18
CA GLN A 328 -14.39 -41.82 -5.39
C GLN A 328 -13.52 -43.05 -5.28
N LEU A 329 -14.12 -44.23 -5.40
CA LEU A 329 -13.42 -45.50 -5.49
C LEU A 329 -13.63 -46.04 -6.91
N SER A 330 -12.56 -46.37 -7.62
CA SER A 330 -12.62 -46.97 -8.95
C SER A 330 -11.76 -48.22 -9.00
N SER A 331 -12.32 -49.31 -9.49
CA SER A 331 -11.66 -50.57 -9.78
C SER A 331 -11.87 -50.92 -11.27
N GLU A 332 -11.24 -52.00 -11.76
CA GLU A 332 -11.38 -52.42 -13.17
C GLU A 332 -12.83 -52.78 -13.54
N SER A 333 -13.63 -53.27 -12.59
CA SER A 333 -14.98 -53.78 -12.84
C SER A 333 -16.12 -52.94 -12.24
N SER A 334 -15.83 -52.01 -11.34
CA SER A 334 -16.84 -51.18 -10.68
C SER A 334 -16.26 -49.84 -10.20
N GLY A 335 -17.11 -48.83 -10.10
CA GLY A 335 -16.73 -47.55 -9.50
C GLY A 335 -17.87 -47.00 -8.66
N LEU A 336 -17.52 -46.32 -7.58
CA LEU A 336 -18.45 -45.69 -6.66
C LEU A 336 -18.00 -44.26 -6.40
N SER A 337 -18.93 -43.31 -6.48
CA SER A 337 -18.67 -41.90 -6.18
C SER A 337 -19.67 -41.42 -5.15
N GLY A 338 -19.18 -40.80 -4.08
CA GLY A 338 -20.03 -40.26 -3.04
C GLY A 338 -19.62 -38.86 -2.63
N THR A 339 -20.60 -38.12 -2.15
CA THR A 339 -20.43 -36.72 -1.74
C THR A 339 -21.11 -36.48 -0.40
N GLY A 340 -20.62 -35.50 0.34
CA GLY A 340 -21.22 -35.09 1.61
C GLY A 340 -20.89 -33.65 1.96
N LEU A 341 -21.66 -33.09 2.90
CA LEU A 341 -21.40 -31.79 3.51
C LEU A 341 -20.76 -31.99 4.87
N PHE A 342 -19.66 -31.31 5.17
CA PHE A 342 -18.98 -31.37 6.46
C PHE A 342 -19.11 -30.06 7.23
N LEU A 343 -19.30 -30.18 8.53
CA LEU A 343 -19.04 -29.12 9.51
C LEU A 343 -17.86 -29.55 10.38
N ILE A 344 -16.83 -28.73 10.46
CA ILE A 344 -15.52 -29.06 11.04
C ILE A 344 -15.12 -27.95 12.04
N PRO A 345 -15.40 -28.08 13.35
CA PRO A 345 -14.66 -27.33 14.34
C PRO A 345 -13.15 -27.54 14.18
N ARG A 346 -12.41 -26.43 14.17
CA ARG A 346 -10.97 -26.40 13.98
C ARG A 346 -10.32 -25.52 15.04
N ALA A 347 -9.19 -26.00 15.56
CA ALA A 347 -8.30 -25.25 16.42
C ALA A 347 -6.88 -25.35 15.86
N ASP A 348 -6.21 -24.20 15.71
CA ASP A 348 -4.80 -24.15 15.34
C ASP A 348 -4.04 -23.33 16.40
N LEU A 349 -2.82 -23.74 16.72
CA LEU A 349 -1.89 -23.09 17.63
C LEU A 349 -0.56 -22.92 16.90
N GLN A 350 -0.04 -21.70 16.83
CA GLN A 350 1.31 -21.43 16.35
C GLN A 350 2.13 -20.82 17.48
N LEU A 351 3.31 -21.39 17.74
CA LEU A 351 4.27 -20.88 18.70
C LEU A 351 5.53 -20.41 17.96
N TRP A 352 6.04 -19.25 18.33
CA TRP A 352 7.27 -18.68 17.79
C TRP A 352 8.42 -18.97 18.73
N LEU A 353 9.42 -19.67 18.22
CA LEU A 353 10.67 -19.90 18.93
C LEU A 353 11.55 -18.64 18.87
N ASN A 354 11.53 -17.98 17.72
CA ASN A 354 12.06 -16.64 17.49
C ASN A 354 11.27 -15.99 16.32
N ARG A 355 11.73 -14.87 15.77
CA ARG A 355 10.99 -14.12 14.73
C ARG A 355 10.87 -14.91 13.42
N GLU A 356 11.80 -15.83 13.18
CA GLU A 356 11.90 -16.60 11.95
C GLU A 356 11.36 -18.03 12.14
N TRP A 357 11.63 -18.67 13.27
CA TRP A 357 11.29 -20.07 13.54
C TRP A 357 9.99 -20.20 14.32
N PHE A 358 9.12 -21.07 13.83
CA PHE A 358 7.84 -21.33 14.45
C PHE A 358 7.49 -22.82 14.41
N THR A 359 6.62 -23.24 15.32
CA THR A 359 5.95 -24.53 15.28
C THR A 359 4.45 -24.33 15.25
N GLU A 360 3.72 -25.21 14.56
CA GLU A 360 2.28 -25.13 14.45
C GLU A 360 1.65 -26.50 14.71
N PHE A 361 0.61 -26.49 15.56
CA PHE A 361 -0.25 -27.62 15.84
C PHE A 361 -1.67 -27.30 15.37
N GLY A 362 -2.26 -28.17 14.57
CA GLY A 362 -3.63 -28.04 14.08
C GLY A 362 -4.44 -29.27 14.44
N PHE A 363 -5.68 -29.06 14.85
CA PHE A 363 -6.67 -30.11 15.11
C PHE A 363 -7.99 -29.73 14.46
N GLY A 364 -8.60 -30.68 13.76
CA GLY A 364 -9.93 -30.55 13.18
C GLY A 364 -10.71 -31.83 13.38
N TYR A 365 -11.97 -31.70 13.75
CA TYR A 365 -12.90 -32.82 13.83
C TYR A 365 -14.18 -32.43 13.12
N GLY A 366 -14.74 -33.28 12.27
CA GLY A 366 -15.97 -32.97 11.55
C GLY A 366 -16.89 -34.15 11.38
N PHE A 367 -18.17 -33.83 11.14
CA PHE A 367 -19.22 -34.79 10.86
C PHE A 367 -19.87 -34.45 9.52
N SER A 368 -20.38 -35.47 8.82
CA SER A 368 -21.00 -35.33 7.51
C SER A 368 -22.09 -36.35 7.26
N SER A 369 -23.05 -35.96 6.44
CA SER A 369 -23.92 -36.88 5.70
C SER A 369 -23.24 -37.28 4.39
N TYR A 370 -23.00 -38.56 4.18
CA TYR A 370 -22.42 -39.12 2.97
C TYR A 370 -23.48 -39.89 2.18
N SER A 371 -23.59 -39.59 0.89
CA SER A 371 -24.41 -40.36 -0.07
C SER A 371 -23.54 -40.84 -1.22
N GLN A 372 -23.81 -42.03 -1.73
CA GLN A 372 -23.00 -42.68 -2.76
C GLN A 372 -23.84 -43.12 -3.95
N ASN A 373 -23.24 -43.02 -5.13
CA ASN A 373 -23.80 -43.45 -6.40
C ASN A 373 -22.83 -44.43 -7.08
N ASP A 374 -23.38 -45.37 -7.83
CA ASP A 374 -22.63 -46.21 -8.74
C ASP A 374 -22.14 -45.39 -9.95
N LEU A 375 -20.85 -45.50 -10.27
CA LEU A 375 -20.20 -44.67 -11.29
C LEU A 375 -20.60 -45.07 -12.71
N ALA A 376 -20.98 -46.34 -12.94
CA ALA A 376 -21.35 -46.84 -14.26
C ALA A 376 -22.80 -46.50 -14.62
N THR A 377 -23.70 -46.58 -13.64
CA THR A 377 -25.15 -46.38 -13.82
C THR A 377 -25.64 -45.01 -13.38
N GLY A 378 -24.90 -44.32 -12.50
CA GLY A 378 -25.32 -43.09 -11.84
C GLY A 378 -26.41 -43.30 -10.78
N ALA A 379 -26.84 -44.55 -10.54
CA ALA A 379 -27.89 -44.86 -9.58
C ALA A 379 -27.38 -44.74 -8.14
N ALA A 380 -28.23 -44.26 -7.23
CA ALA A 380 -27.93 -44.25 -5.80
C ALA A 380 -27.75 -45.69 -5.28
N THR A 381 -26.76 -45.89 -4.42
CA THR A 381 -26.53 -47.18 -3.76
C THR A 381 -27.55 -47.43 -2.65
N ALA A 382 -27.63 -48.67 -2.15
CA ALA A 382 -28.54 -49.04 -1.05
C ALA A 382 -28.25 -48.27 0.26
N ALA A 383 -27.01 -47.80 0.46
CA ALA A 383 -26.68 -46.77 1.44
C ALA A 383 -27.35 -45.47 1.04
N GLY A 384 -28.46 -45.17 1.71
CA GLY A 384 -28.94 -43.79 1.82
C GLY A 384 -27.90 -42.87 2.47
N SER A 385 -28.34 -41.70 2.92
CA SER A 385 -27.49 -40.77 3.67
C SER A 385 -26.95 -41.42 4.95
N VAL A 386 -25.67 -41.79 4.97
CA VAL A 386 -24.98 -42.36 6.13
C VAL A 386 -24.14 -41.30 6.84
N SER A 387 -24.01 -41.41 8.17
CA SER A 387 -23.18 -40.51 8.96
C SER A 387 -21.70 -40.88 8.79
N ALA A 388 -20.87 -39.92 8.42
CA ALA A 388 -19.42 -40.02 8.34
C ALA A 388 -18.76 -39.00 9.27
N SER A 389 -17.57 -39.31 9.78
CA SER A 389 -16.77 -38.35 10.53
C SER A 389 -15.34 -38.26 10.00
N MET A 390 -14.71 -37.11 10.19
CA MET A 390 -13.33 -36.86 9.84
C MET A 390 -12.59 -36.34 11.08
N SER A 391 -11.41 -36.86 11.36
CA SER A 391 -10.49 -36.26 12.33
C SER A 391 -9.16 -36.00 11.65
N ALA A 392 -8.62 -34.80 11.81
CA ALA A 392 -7.36 -34.39 11.23
C ALA A 392 -6.51 -33.73 12.31
N TRP A 393 -5.25 -34.11 12.38
CA TRP A 393 -4.27 -33.41 13.19
C TRP A 393 -2.99 -33.19 12.40
N ARG A 394 -2.34 -32.07 12.67
CA ARG A 394 -1.13 -31.61 11.98
C ARG A 394 -0.16 -31.05 12.99
N PHE A 395 1.11 -31.40 12.84
CA PHE A 395 2.21 -30.81 13.59
C PHE A 395 3.33 -30.43 12.61
N ASN A 396 3.90 -29.23 12.74
CA ASN A 396 5.01 -28.82 11.90
C ASN A 396 5.99 -27.86 12.57
N LEU A 397 7.19 -27.78 11.99
CA LEU A 397 8.23 -26.80 12.27
C LEU A 397 8.48 -26.02 10.97
N GLY A 398 8.58 -24.70 11.07
CA GLY A 398 8.74 -23.83 9.91
C GLY A 398 9.71 -22.68 10.16
N TYR A 399 10.19 -22.15 9.04
CA TYR A 399 11.04 -20.97 8.95
C TYR A 399 10.36 -19.91 8.08
N SER A 400 10.17 -18.72 8.64
CA SER A 400 9.60 -17.54 8.01
C SER A 400 10.70 -16.57 7.61
N TYR A 401 10.69 -16.17 6.34
CA TYR A 401 11.50 -15.08 5.81
C TYR A 401 10.65 -13.80 5.78
N LEU A 402 11.05 -12.79 6.57
CA LEU A 402 10.39 -11.49 6.67
C LEU A 402 11.02 -10.52 5.68
N VAL A 403 10.32 -10.12 4.61
CA VAL A 403 10.92 -9.33 3.51
C VAL A 403 11.42 -7.97 4.00
N ASN A 404 10.66 -7.32 4.88
CA ASN A 404 10.98 -5.98 5.40
C ASN A 404 11.41 -6.00 6.87
N GLY A 405 11.69 -7.19 7.43
CA GLY A 405 11.91 -7.35 8.88
C GLY A 405 10.68 -7.00 9.74
N ASN A 406 9.52 -6.68 9.14
CA ASN A 406 8.26 -6.46 9.85
C ASN A 406 7.52 -7.80 10.02
N PHE A 407 7.17 -8.13 11.26
CA PHE A 407 6.47 -9.38 11.62
C PHE A 407 5.14 -9.56 10.87
N PHE A 408 4.49 -8.43 10.61
CA PHE A 408 3.19 -8.31 9.99
C PHE A 408 3.24 -7.90 8.52
N GLY A 409 4.45 -7.71 7.97
CA GLY A 409 4.70 -7.35 6.60
C GLY A 409 4.63 -8.54 5.64
N PRO A 410 5.06 -8.37 4.39
CA PRO A 410 5.20 -9.46 3.44
C PRO A 410 6.18 -10.50 3.99
N LYS A 411 5.75 -11.76 4.06
CA LYS A 411 6.59 -12.87 4.50
C LYS A 411 6.29 -14.13 3.72
N GLY A 412 7.33 -14.91 3.47
CA GLY A 412 7.22 -16.27 2.96
C GLY A 412 7.68 -17.25 4.02
N TRP A 413 7.21 -18.49 3.98
CA TRP A 413 7.72 -19.54 4.86
C TRP A 413 7.85 -20.87 4.14
N VAL A 414 8.76 -21.67 4.68
CA VAL A 414 8.88 -23.09 4.39
C VAL A 414 8.62 -23.84 5.68
N ARG A 415 7.90 -24.96 5.61
CA ARG A 415 7.59 -25.79 6.78
C ARG A 415 7.70 -27.27 6.46
N MET A 416 8.05 -28.05 7.46
CA MET A 416 8.07 -29.50 7.39
C MET A 416 7.37 -30.06 8.61
N GLY A 417 6.60 -31.12 8.43
CA GLY A 417 5.80 -31.65 9.52
C GLY A 417 5.26 -33.05 9.27
N TYR A 418 4.34 -33.44 10.14
CA TYR A 418 3.57 -34.67 10.06
C TYR A 418 2.09 -34.32 10.12
N GLN A 419 1.30 -34.98 9.28
CA GLN A 419 -0.15 -34.84 9.27
C GLN A 419 -0.82 -36.20 9.21
N SER A 420 -1.97 -36.30 9.87
CA SER A 420 -2.80 -37.51 9.89
C SER A 420 -4.25 -37.11 9.75
N ALA A 421 -4.95 -37.72 8.80
CA ALA A 421 -6.38 -37.54 8.57
C ALA A 421 -7.07 -38.91 8.55
N THR A 422 -8.03 -39.11 9.44
CA THR A 422 -8.82 -40.34 9.52
C THR A 422 -10.25 -40.05 9.13
N TYR A 423 -10.76 -40.77 8.15
CA TYR A 423 -12.13 -40.72 7.68
C TYR A 423 -12.86 -41.98 8.17
N THR A 424 -13.91 -41.79 8.96
CA THR A 424 -14.70 -42.88 9.53
C THR A 424 -16.01 -42.97 8.77
N PHE A 425 -16.22 -44.11 8.11
CA PHE A 425 -17.48 -44.49 7.47
C PHE A 425 -18.03 -45.75 8.14
N PRO A 426 -19.36 -45.98 8.09
CA PRO A 426 -19.90 -47.30 8.39
C PRO A 426 -19.25 -48.34 7.49
N VAL A 427 -18.96 -49.52 8.04
CA VAL A 427 -18.34 -50.60 7.26
C VAL A 427 -19.41 -51.29 6.43
N SER A 428 -19.27 -51.26 5.10
CA SER A 428 -20.14 -51.98 4.17
C SER A 428 -19.30 -52.58 3.04
N VAL A 429 -19.32 -53.91 2.93
CA VAL A 429 -18.59 -54.64 1.89
C VAL A 429 -19.21 -54.38 0.51
N THR A 430 -20.54 -54.30 0.44
CA THR A 430 -21.30 -54.06 -0.80
C THR A 430 -21.03 -52.66 -1.37
N GLU A 431 -20.90 -51.66 -0.51
CA GLU A 431 -20.65 -50.25 -0.91
C GLU A 431 -19.19 -49.84 -0.84
N GLN A 432 -18.33 -50.81 -0.48
CA GLN A 432 -16.90 -50.62 -0.31
C GLN A 432 -16.59 -49.38 0.55
N THR A 433 -17.34 -49.20 1.64
CA THR A 433 -17.13 -48.15 2.64
C THR A 433 -16.46 -48.77 3.86
N THR A 434 -15.36 -48.15 4.31
CA THR A 434 -14.61 -48.56 5.49
C THR A 434 -13.82 -47.37 6.04
N PRO A 435 -13.55 -47.31 7.35
CA PRO A 435 -12.65 -46.31 7.90
C PRO A 435 -11.25 -46.41 7.30
N ILE A 436 -10.72 -45.28 6.85
CA ILE A 436 -9.39 -45.16 6.27
C ILE A 436 -8.63 -43.98 6.89
N GLY A 437 -7.38 -44.23 7.26
CA GLY A 437 -6.45 -43.22 7.76
C GLY A 437 -5.36 -42.91 6.75
N PHE A 438 -5.09 -41.62 6.53
CA PHE A 438 -3.97 -41.10 5.75
C PHE A 438 -2.96 -40.47 6.68
N LYS A 439 -1.69 -40.79 6.52
CA LYS A 439 -0.58 -40.26 7.30
C LYS A 439 0.55 -39.90 6.37
N ALA A 440 1.14 -38.73 6.52
CA ALA A 440 2.32 -38.36 5.74
C ALA A 440 3.21 -37.40 6.55
N PHE A 441 4.52 -37.51 6.34
CA PHE A 441 5.35 -36.32 6.50
C PHE A 441 4.96 -35.34 5.41
N PHE A 442 5.20 -34.05 5.57
CA PHE A 442 4.93 -33.10 4.51
C PHE A 442 5.97 -32.00 4.45
N PHE A 443 6.13 -31.45 3.25
CA PHE A 443 6.88 -30.24 2.98
C PHE A 443 5.91 -29.19 2.45
N GLY A 444 5.89 -28.02 3.07
CA GLY A 444 4.98 -26.93 2.77
C GLY A 444 5.69 -25.64 2.44
N VAL A 445 5.12 -24.88 1.52
CA VAL A 445 5.54 -23.51 1.18
C VAL A 445 4.33 -22.60 1.26
N GLY A 446 4.52 -21.39 1.76
CA GLY A 446 3.45 -20.42 1.87
C GLY A 446 3.94 -19.00 2.05
N GLY A 447 2.99 -18.07 2.16
CA GLY A 447 3.28 -16.67 2.40
C GLY A 447 2.05 -15.86 2.76
N ASP A 448 2.31 -14.72 3.40
CA ASP A 448 1.35 -13.68 3.72
C ASP A 448 1.75 -12.40 2.97
N LEU A 449 0.79 -11.79 2.26
CA LEU A 449 0.96 -10.53 1.56
C LEU A 449 -0.01 -9.49 2.14
N PRO A 450 0.48 -8.43 2.83
CA PRO A 450 -0.37 -7.33 3.25
C PRO A 450 -0.86 -6.53 2.02
N ILE A 451 -2.17 -6.32 1.91
CA ILE A 451 -2.81 -5.56 0.83
C ILE A 451 -3.12 -4.13 1.29
N ARG A 452 -3.52 -3.98 2.56
CA ARG A 452 -3.76 -2.71 3.27
C ARG A 452 -3.30 -2.88 4.72
N SER A 453 -3.24 -1.79 5.49
CA SER A 453 -2.77 -1.82 6.90
C SER A 453 -3.35 -2.97 7.72
N ASN A 454 -4.64 -3.26 7.54
CA ASN A 454 -5.35 -4.29 8.33
C ASN A 454 -5.73 -5.56 7.54
N TRP A 455 -5.43 -5.64 6.24
CA TRP A 455 -5.79 -6.79 5.40
C TRP A 455 -4.57 -7.50 4.86
N SER A 456 -4.55 -8.83 4.95
CA SER A 456 -3.49 -9.67 4.38
C SER A 456 -4.10 -10.84 3.60
N ALA A 457 -3.49 -11.24 2.49
CA ALA A 457 -3.80 -12.48 1.78
C ALA A 457 -2.80 -13.55 2.15
N THR A 458 -3.27 -14.77 2.37
CA THR A 458 -2.47 -15.93 2.78
C THR A 458 -2.59 -17.04 1.74
N LEU A 459 -1.46 -17.65 1.38
CA LEU A 459 -1.42 -18.81 0.49
C LEU A 459 -0.52 -19.88 1.11
N ASN A 460 -0.96 -21.14 1.10
CA ASN A 460 -0.19 -22.29 1.53
C ASN A 460 -0.37 -23.47 0.57
N LEU A 461 0.71 -24.20 0.34
CA LEU A 461 0.73 -25.43 -0.43
C LEU A 461 1.60 -26.46 0.27
N ASP A 462 1.00 -27.57 0.70
CA ASP A 462 1.65 -28.67 1.42
C ASP A 462 1.64 -29.94 0.55
N PHE A 463 2.81 -30.56 0.41
CA PHE A 463 3.02 -31.81 -0.32
C PHE A 463 3.38 -32.93 0.65
N GLY A 464 2.60 -34.02 0.64
CA GLY A 464 2.88 -35.23 1.41
C GLY A 464 4.14 -35.95 0.91
N LEU A 465 5.08 -36.16 1.82
CA LEU A 465 6.27 -36.99 1.70
C LEU A 465 6.04 -38.32 2.41
N LEU A 466 6.43 -39.42 1.77
CA LEU A 466 6.23 -40.77 2.31
C LEU A 466 4.78 -41.00 2.81
N PRO A 467 3.77 -40.67 1.98
CA PRO A 467 2.39 -40.87 2.38
C PRO A 467 2.12 -42.37 2.60
N SER A 468 1.29 -42.65 3.58
CA SER A 468 0.79 -43.99 3.90
C SER A 468 -0.71 -43.91 4.12
N ALA A 469 -1.43 -44.95 3.67
CA ALA A 469 -2.85 -45.09 3.99
C ALA A 469 -3.09 -46.49 4.56
N ALA A 470 -4.06 -46.60 5.46
CA ALA A 470 -4.43 -47.87 6.09
C ALA A 470 -5.95 -47.95 6.28
N GLU A 471 -6.54 -49.05 5.84
CA GLU A 471 -7.93 -49.40 6.13
C GLU A 471 -8.02 -50.23 7.41
N THR A 472 -9.13 -50.12 8.13
CA THR A 472 -9.32 -50.92 9.37
C THR A 472 -9.77 -52.36 9.07
N THR A 473 -10.55 -52.56 7.99
CA THR A 473 -11.15 -53.86 7.66
C THR A 473 -10.74 -54.43 6.29
N ASN A 474 -9.75 -53.81 5.62
CA ASN A 474 -9.21 -54.22 4.31
C ASN A 474 -10.27 -54.59 3.26
N VAL A 475 -11.34 -53.79 3.14
CA VAL A 475 -12.42 -54.05 2.18
C VAL A 475 -11.93 -53.87 0.74
N SER A 476 -11.00 -52.93 0.54
CA SER A 476 -10.36 -52.68 -0.75
C SER A 476 -8.96 -53.33 -0.86
N GLY A 477 -8.60 -54.21 0.08
CA GLY A 477 -7.28 -54.86 0.11
C GLY A 477 -6.17 -54.02 0.74
N SER A 478 -4.92 -54.46 0.56
CA SER A 478 -3.75 -53.75 1.09
C SER A 478 -3.41 -52.54 0.23
N VAL A 479 -3.13 -51.40 0.87
CA VAL A 479 -2.69 -50.18 0.20
C VAL A 479 -1.27 -50.39 -0.36
N ASN A 480 -1.11 -50.18 -1.66
CA ASN A 480 0.16 -50.25 -2.38
C ASN A 480 0.88 -48.89 -2.41
N SER A 481 0.13 -47.81 -2.69
CA SER A 481 0.67 -46.45 -2.76
C SER A 481 -0.34 -45.44 -2.24
N SER A 482 0.11 -44.25 -1.83
CA SER A 482 -0.79 -43.16 -1.50
C SER A 482 -0.18 -41.81 -1.86
N SER A 483 -1.00 -40.76 -1.85
CA SER A 483 -0.57 -39.38 -2.05
C SER A 483 -1.43 -38.42 -1.25
N GLN A 484 -0.85 -37.30 -0.84
CA GLN A 484 -1.54 -36.27 -0.07
C GLN A 484 -1.06 -34.89 -0.52
N VAL A 485 -2.01 -34.00 -0.83
CA VAL A 485 -1.75 -32.61 -1.18
C VAL A 485 -2.77 -31.74 -0.46
N SER A 486 -2.32 -30.66 0.17
CA SER A 486 -3.21 -29.66 0.76
C SER A 486 -2.88 -28.28 0.21
N PHE A 487 -3.92 -27.52 -0.10
CA PHE A 487 -3.83 -26.14 -0.58
C PHE A 487 -4.76 -25.28 0.27
N PHE A 488 -4.26 -24.12 0.70
CA PHE A 488 -5.06 -23.14 1.41
C PHE A 488 -4.84 -21.76 0.81
N MET A 489 -5.94 -21.04 0.61
CA MET A 489 -5.94 -19.64 0.18
C MET A 489 -6.95 -18.88 1.03
N GLY A 490 -6.54 -17.76 1.62
CA GLY A 490 -7.41 -17.00 2.50
C GLY A 490 -7.05 -15.53 2.61
N ALA A 491 -7.87 -14.82 3.39
CA ALA A 491 -7.65 -13.46 3.80
C ALA A 491 -7.71 -13.35 5.33
N LEU A 492 -6.93 -12.43 5.86
CA LEU A 492 -6.84 -12.10 7.27
C LEU A 492 -7.12 -10.61 7.46
N TYR A 493 -8.10 -10.31 8.31
CA TYR A 493 -8.46 -8.96 8.72
C TYR A 493 -8.08 -8.74 10.18
N ARG A 494 -7.23 -7.76 10.46
CA ARG A 494 -6.84 -7.41 11.84
C ARG A 494 -7.81 -6.38 12.40
N TYR A 495 -8.55 -6.80 13.42
CA TYR A 495 -9.48 -5.94 14.14
C TYR A 495 -8.75 -5.13 15.22
N ALA A 496 -7.80 -5.77 15.92
CA ALA A 496 -6.95 -5.17 16.94
C ALA A 496 -5.52 -5.75 16.83
N PRO A 497 -4.49 -5.17 17.48
CA PRO A 497 -3.12 -5.69 17.44
C PRO A 497 -3.02 -7.18 17.82
N LYS A 498 -3.88 -7.64 18.72
CA LYS A 498 -3.93 -9.02 19.21
C LYS A 498 -5.12 -9.84 18.69
N ILE A 499 -6.00 -9.29 17.88
CA ILE A 499 -7.20 -9.99 17.39
C ILE A 499 -7.32 -9.86 15.86
N ALA A 500 -7.40 -10.99 15.19
CA ALA A 500 -7.68 -11.04 13.75
C ALA A 500 -8.78 -12.04 13.41
N ILE A 501 -9.45 -11.80 12.29
CA ILE A 501 -10.43 -12.69 11.69
C ILE A 501 -9.79 -13.25 10.42
N ARG A 502 -9.74 -14.57 10.28
CA ARG A 502 -9.21 -15.26 9.10
C ARG A 502 -10.32 -16.05 8.43
N GLY A 503 -10.48 -15.88 7.13
CA GLY A 503 -11.38 -16.69 6.31
C GLY A 503 -10.62 -17.22 5.10
N GLY A 504 -10.80 -18.50 4.76
CA GLY A 504 -10.09 -19.09 3.62
C GLY A 504 -10.75 -20.35 3.09
N LEU A 505 -10.36 -20.70 1.88
CA LEU A 505 -10.67 -21.94 1.20
C LEU A 505 -9.51 -22.92 1.40
N GLU A 506 -9.81 -24.08 1.95
CA GLU A 506 -8.90 -25.20 2.11
C GLU A 506 -9.33 -26.34 1.19
N ILE A 507 -8.37 -26.90 0.44
CA ILE A 507 -8.57 -28.05 -0.42
C ILE A 507 -7.56 -29.11 0.00
N THR A 508 -8.05 -30.25 0.47
CA THR A 508 -7.21 -31.41 0.81
C THR A 508 -7.59 -32.57 -0.09
N ALA A 509 -6.59 -33.13 -0.77
CA ALA A 509 -6.73 -34.27 -1.65
C ALA A 509 -5.85 -35.42 -1.16
N ASN A 510 -6.47 -36.52 -0.80
CA ASN A 510 -5.84 -37.77 -0.39
C ASN A 510 -6.17 -38.83 -1.43
N ASN A 511 -5.18 -39.58 -1.89
CA ASN A 511 -5.41 -40.73 -2.77
C ASN A 511 -4.70 -41.96 -2.23
N ALA A 512 -5.28 -43.14 -2.44
CA ALA A 512 -4.69 -44.44 -2.17
C ALA A 512 -4.89 -45.36 -3.38
N GLU A 513 -3.87 -46.13 -3.72
CA GLU A 513 -3.92 -47.21 -4.71
C GLU A 513 -3.75 -48.53 -3.97
N PHE A 514 -4.58 -49.51 -4.29
CA PHE A 514 -4.59 -50.82 -3.66
C PHE A 514 -3.91 -51.87 -4.55
N GLN A 515 -3.50 -52.99 -3.95
CA GLN A 515 -2.80 -54.06 -4.67
C GLN A 515 -3.62 -54.72 -5.78
N ASP A 516 -4.95 -54.66 -5.69
CA ASP A 516 -5.90 -55.16 -6.70
C ASP A 516 -6.10 -54.20 -7.89
N GLY A 517 -5.40 -53.05 -7.88
CA GLY A 517 -5.54 -52.00 -8.90
C GLY A 517 -6.67 -51.01 -8.62
N ALA A 518 -7.44 -51.16 -7.54
CA ALA A 518 -8.42 -50.17 -7.15
C ALA A 518 -7.74 -48.86 -6.71
N THR A 519 -8.39 -47.74 -6.97
CA THR A 519 -7.92 -46.40 -6.58
C THR A 519 -9.01 -45.67 -5.82
N LEU A 520 -8.67 -45.19 -4.63
CA LEU A 520 -9.52 -44.35 -3.80
C LEU A 520 -9.01 -42.91 -3.83
N SER A 521 -9.88 -41.97 -4.18
CA SER A 521 -9.65 -40.54 -4.09
C SER A 521 -10.60 -39.93 -3.07
N GLN A 522 -10.07 -39.14 -2.15
CA GLN A 522 -10.81 -38.39 -1.16
C GLN A 522 -10.42 -36.92 -1.24
N LYS A 523 -11.40 -36.08 -1.58
CA LYS A 523 -11.22 -34.64 -1.71
C LYS A 523 -12.13 -33.93 -0.72
N THR A 524 -11.56 -33.01 0.05
CA THR A 524 -12.30 -32.12 0.95
C THR A 524 -12.08 -30.69 0.48
N VAL A 525 -13.16 -29.92 0.34
CA VAL A 525 -13.15 -28.49 0.02
C VAL A 525 -13.90 -27.76 1.12
N THR A 526 -13.21 -26.95 1.92
CA THR A 526 -13.78 -26.33 3.12
C THR A 526 -13.54 -24.83 3.11
N PHE A 527 -14.59 -24.06 3.40
CA PHE A 527 -14.46 -22.66 3.78
C PHE A 527 -14.38 -22.57 5.30
N ALA A 528 -13.32 -21.96 5.83
CA ALA A 528 -12.99 -21.95 7.26
C ALA A 528 -12.82 -20.53 7.81
N PRO A 529 -13.90 -19.88 8.28
CA PRO A 529 -13.80 -18.71 9.16
C PRO A 529 -13.22 -19.11 10.52
N SER A 530 -12.30 -18.29 11.02
CA SER A 530 -11.62 -18.48 12.30
C SER A 530 -11.30 -17.12 12.95
N LEU A 531 -11.37 -17.09 14.28
CA LEU A 531 -10.88 -15.99 15.11
C LEU A 531 -9.48 -16.34 15.59
N ILE A 532 -8.54 -15.40 15.45
CA ILE A 532 -7.14 -15.54 15.84
C ILE A 532 -6.87 -14.56 16.98
N TYR A 533 -6.25 -15.06 18.05
CA TYR A 533 -5.74 -14.28 19.15
C TYR A 533 -4.21 -14.42 19.22
N TYR A 534 -3.50 -13.30 19.13
CA TYR A 534 -2.05 -13.24 19.25
C TYR A 534 -1.62 -12.94 20.69
N PHE A 535 -0.56 -13.60 21.15
CA PHE A 535 -0.02 -13.45 22.50
C PHE A 535 1.51 -13.36 22.55
#